data_AF-A0A933NK62-F1
#
_entry.id   AF-A0A933NK62-F1
#
_cell.length_a   1.000
_cell.length_b   1.000
_cell.length_c   1.000
_cell.angle_alpha   90.00
_cell.angle_beta   90.00
_cell.angle_gamma   90.00
#
_symmetry.space_group_name_H-M   'P 1'
#
loop_
_entity.id
_entity.type
_entity.pdbx_description
1 polymer ?
#
loop_
_entity_poly.entity_id
_entity_poly.type
_entity_poly.pdbx_seq_one_letter_code
_entity_poly.pdbx_strand_id
1 'polypeptide(L)'
;MTVLDPDAGSLLLKGYLEAHYRGFDYGSHDARDPVSLVRRFRDGDPREIEVAGLLAATLAYGKVQIILSHVADALHRMDDSPLAYVRSFDPERRRGDWTGFCHRFNDERDLRFLLWAIRCALERHGSLESVVADAVGPDDPDLAPGVSALVETLLKTDPRPVFGGRRRSLPGSVRFLLPSPARGSACKRLFMFCRWMVRRPEAFDRVDLGVWRRLSPGQLLLPLDTHIARLIRHLGLVESRRTVDLAMAREATARLREFDPLDPVKYDFALAHLGISSLCRHRLDDRTCGRCGLGPVCRVAAAPPPGPARPLRRRSPTGR
;
A
#
# COMPACT_ATOMS: atom_id res chain seq x y z
N MET A 1 15.39 29.95 6.44
CA MET A 1 14.91 29.90 5.04
C MET A 1 13.47 30.41 5.03
N THR A 2 13.16 31.38 4.18
CA THR A 2 11.81 31.94 4.03
C THR A 2 10.91 30.91 3.34
N VAL A 3 9.67 30.72 3.83
CA VAL A 3 8.66 29.87 3.20
C VAL A 3 8.28 30.50 1.85
N LEU A 4 8.30 29.70 0.78
CA LEU A 4 7.86 30.16 -0.54
C LEU A 4 6.34 30.44 -0.52
N ASP A 5 5.89 31.36 -1.39
CA ASP A 5 4.48 31.52 -1.77
C ASP A 5 3.85 30.14 -2.08
N PRO A 6 2.64 29.81 -1.59
CA PRO A 6 1.97 28.52 -1.83
C PRO A 6 2.07 27.98 -3.26
N ASP A 7 1.90 28.82 -4.28
CA ASP A 7 1.97 28.41 -5.69
C ASP A 7 3.40 28.09 -6.12
N ALA A 8 4.37 28.91 -5.72
CA ALA A 8 5.79 28.66 -5.97
C ALA A 8 6.28 27.40 -5.23
N GLY A 9 5.81 27.16 -4.00
CA GLY A 9 6.10 25.95 -3.24
C GLY A 9 5.49 24.70 -3.88
N SER A 10 4.25 24.79 -4.37
CA SER A 10 3.56 23.72 -5.10
C SER A 10 4.33 23.32 -6.36
N LEU A 11 4.74 24.30 -7.18
CA LEU A 11 5.53 24.08 -8.38
C LEU A 11 6.90 23.45 -8.09
N LEU A 12 7.59 23.91 -7.04
CA LEU A 12 8.87 23.35 -6.63
C LEU A 12 8.73 21.89 -6.18
N LEU A 13 7.70 21.59 -5.38
CA LEU A 13 7.44 20.22 -4.93
C LEU A 13 7.11 19.30 -6.11
N LYS A 14 6.24 19.75 -7.04
CA LYS A 14 5.95 19.01 -8.28
C LYS A 14 7.22 18.74 -9.08
N GLY A 15 8.03 19.77 -9.34
CA GLY A 15 9.28 19.63 -10.09
C GLY A 15 10.25 18.65 -9.44
N TYR A 16 10.36 18.68 -8.10
CA TYR A 16 11.15 17.72 -7.34
C TYR A 16 10.61 16.29 -7.50
N LEU A 17 9.31 16.07 -7.28
CA LEU A 17 8.70 14.74 -7.37
C LEU A 17 8.80 14.17 -8.79
N GLU A 18 8.64 15.00 -9.83
CA GLU A 18 8.82 14.60 -11.24
C GLU A 18 10.26 14.21 -11.56
N ALA A 19 11.24 15.00 -11.09
CA ALA A 19 12.65 14.69 -11.28
C ALA A 19 13.03 13.38 -10.58
N HIS A 20 12.54 13.17 -9.36
CA HIS A 20 12.76 11.94 -8.62
C HIS A 20 12.04 10.74 -9.24
N TYR A 21 10.82 10.90 -9.74
CA TYR A 21 10.10 9.85 -10.48
C TYR A 21 10.91 9.40 -11.71
N ARG A 22 11.36 10.32 -12.55
CA ARG A 22 12.10 9.98 -13.78
C ARG A 22 13.52 9.48 -13.54
N GLY A 23 14.19 10.00 -12.52
CA GLY A 23 15.59 9.67 -12.20
C GLY A 23 15.75 8.48 -11.26
N PHE A 24 14.66 7.81 -10.88
CA PHE A 24 14.72 6.71 -9.93
C PHE A 24 15.31 5.44 -10.54
N ASP A 25 16.22 4.79 -9.83
CA ASP A 25 16.70 3.45 -10.19
C ASP A 25 15.67 2.40 -9.76
N TYR A 26 14.67 2.20 -10.62
CA TYR A 26 13.64 1.20 -10.41
C TYR A 26 14.21 -0.22 -10.37
N GLY A 27 15.27 -0.53 -11.11
CA GLY A 27 15.79 -1.90 -11.23
C GLY A 27 16.29 -2.47 -9.90
N SER A 28 17.09 -1.71 -9.14
CA SER A 28 17.64 -2.19 -7.86
C SER A 28 16.60 -2.26 -6.73
N HIS A 29 15.59 -1.40 -6.77
CA HIS A 29 14.55 -1.31 -5.73
C HIS A 29 13.41 -2.27 -5.96
N ASP A 30 13.11 -2.54 -7.21
CA ASP A 30 12.13 -3.51 -7.62
C ASP A 30 12.39 -4.90 -7.01
N ALA A 31 13.66 -5.34 -6.95
CA ALA A 31 14.02 -6.61 -6.33
C ALA A 31 13.65 -6.73 -4.84
N ARG A 32 13.32 -5.61 -4.17
CA ARG A 32 12.90 -5.56 -2.76
C ARG A 32 11.38 -5.46 -2.60
N ASP A 33 10.65 -5.23 -3.67
CA ASP A 33 9.19 -5.18 -3.67
C ASP A 33 8.61 -6.58 -3.95
N PRO A 34 7.62 -7.07 -3.20
CA PRO A 34 6.99 -8.37 -3.45
C PRO A 34 6.41 -8.55 -4.85
N VAL A 35 6.06 -7.46 -5.55
CA VAL A 35 5.59 -7.52 -6.95
C VAL A 35 6.63 -8.13 -7.90
N SER A 36 7.92 -8.09 -7.55
CA SER A 36 8.98 -8.73 -8.33
C SER A 36 8.77 -10.24 -8.49
N LEU A 37 8.21 -10.91 -7.48
CA LEU A 37 7.88 -12.34 -7.52
C LEU A 37 6.63 -12.65 -8.36
N VAL A 38 5.83 -11.63 -8.68
CA VAL A 38 4.60 -11.74 -9.49
C VAL A 38 4.91 -11.59 -10.98
N ARG A 39 5.95 -10.84 -11.36
CA ARG A 39 6.27 -10.55 -12.77
C ARG A 39 6.50 -11.78 -13.65
N ARG A 40 6.94 -12.89 -13.06
CA ARG A 40 7.13 -14.15 -13.79
C ARG A 40 5.84 -14.69 -14.43
N PHE A 41 4.66 -14.19 -14.03
CA PHE A 41 3.36 -14.58 -14.58
C PHE A 41 2.84 -13.63 -15.68
N ARG A 42 3.61 -12.60 -16.08
CA ARG A 42 3.16 -11.53 -16.99
C ARG A 42 2.81 -11.98 -18.40
N ASP A 43 3.40 -13.06 -18.86
CA ASP A 43 3.23 -13.55 -20.23
C ASP A 43 2.04 -14.54 -20.34
N GLY A 44 1.32 -14.78 -19.23
CA GLY A 44 0.19 -15.71 -19.15
C GLY A 44 -1.18 -15.04 -18.98
N ASP A 45 -2.14 -15.79 -18.42
CA ASP A 45 -3.48 -15.30 -18.08
C ASP A 45 -3.36 -14.17 -17.03
N PRO A 46 -3.95 -12.98 -17.25
CA PRO A 46 -3.94 -11.87 -16.29
C PRO A 46 -4.36 -12.25 -14.86
N ARG A 47 -5.22 -13.27 -14.73
CA ARG A 47 -5.70 -13.76 -13.43
C ARG A 47 -4.62 -14.50 -12.63
N GLU A 48 -3.55 -14.99 -13.27
CA GLU A 48 -2.35 -15.47 -12.55
C GLU A 48 -1.73 -14.32 -11.74
N ILE A 49 -1.60 -13.15 -12.38
CA ILE A 49 -1.09 -11.94 -11.73
C ILE A 49 -2.05 -11.47 -10.64
N GLU A 50 -3.37 -11.52 -10.84
CA GLU A 50 -4.33 -11.09 -9.82
C GLU A 50 -4.19 -11.91 -8.53
N VAL A 51 -4.15 -13.24 -8.66
CA VAL A 51 -4.03 -14.16 -7.52
C VAL A 51 -2.69 -13.98 -6.83
N ALA A 52 -1.59 -14.03 -7.59
CA ALA A 52 -0.23 -13.86 -7.05
C ALA A 52 -0.04 -12.48 -6.42
N GLY A 53 -0.54 -11.43 -7.06
CA GLY A 53 -0.47 -10.05 -6.61
C GLY A 53 -1.23 -9.82 -5.32
N LEU A 54 -2.45 -10.35 -5.20
CA LEU A 54 -3.24 -10.22 -3.96
C LEU A 54 -2.56 -10.99 -2.81
N LEU A 55 -2.04 -12.19 -3.08
CA LEU A 55 -1.27 -12.96 -2.10
C LEU A 55 -0.02 -12.20 -1.63
N ALA A 56 0.77 -11.69 -2.57
CA ALA A 56 1.97 -10.90 -2.28
C ALA A 56 1.64 -9.64 -1.46
N ALA A 57 0.60 -8.92 -1.86
CA ALA A 57 0.17 -7.70 -1.18
C ALA A 57 -0.35 -7.97 0.24
N THR A 58 -1.16 -9.00 0.44
CA THR A 58 -1.69 -9.35 1.77
C THR A 58 -0.58 -9.76 2.74
N LEU A 59 0.50 -10.38 2.26
CA LEU A 59 1.70 -10.73 3.02
C LEU A 59 2.74 -9.60 3.13
N ALA A 60 2.52 -8.43 2.52
CA ALA A 60 3.48 -7.32 2.51
C ALA A 60 3.54 -6.53 3.83
N TYR A 61 3.83 -7.20 4.95
CA TYR A 61 4.04 -6.57 6.26
C TYR A 61 5.16 -7.24 7.05
N GLY A 62 6.16 -6.45 7.46
CA GLY A 62 7.30 -6.91 8.22
C GLY A 62 8.64 -6.66 7.55
N LYS A 63 9.63 -7.51 7.83
CA LYS A 63 10.97 -7.38 7.25
C LYS A 63 10.92 -7.84 5.80
N VAL A 64 11.44 -7.03 4.88
CA VAL A 64 11.42 -7.28 3.43
C VAL A 64 11.92 -8.69 3.08
N GLN A 65 13.02 -9.16 3.68
CA GLN A 65 13.56 -10.49 3.41
C GLN A 65 12.56 -11.62 3.78
N ILE A 66 11.84 -11.46 4.90
CA ILE A 66 10.83 -12.44 5.34
C ILE A 66 9.61 -12.40 4.42
N ILE A 67 9.19 -11.19 4.01
CA ILE A 67 8.08 -11.02 3.07
C ILE A 67 8.39 -11.75 1.77
N LEU A 68 9.53 -11.46 1.14
CA LEU A 68 9.94 -12.08 -0.12
C LEU A 68 10.07 -13.60 0.01
N SER A 69 10.71 -14.08 1.09
CA SER A 69 10.85 -15.52 1.33
C SER A 69 9.51 -16.22 1.47
N HIS A 70 8.54 -15.65 2.21
CA HIS A 70 7.24 -16.30 2.44
C HIS A 70 6.31 -16.17 1.23
N VAL A 71 6.40 -15.09 0.45
CA VAL A 71 5.68 -14.98 -0.82
C VAL A 71 6.22 -16.00 -1.82
N ALA A 72 7.54 -16.15 -1.91
CA ALA A 72 8.18 -17.16 -2.76
C ALA A 72 7.78 -18.59 -2.35
N ASP A 73 7.84 -18.93 -1.05
CA ASP A 73 7.38 -20.21 -0.52
C ASP A 73 5.90 -20.46 -0.84
N ALA A 74 5.03 -19.46 -0.61
CA ALA A 74 3.61 -19.59 -0.89
C ALA A 74 3.33 -19.84 -2.37
N LEU A 75 3.99 -19.13 -3.28
CA LEU A 75 3.85 -19.35 -4.73
C LEU A 75 4.41 -20.71 -5.17
N HIS A 76 5.52 -21.15 -4.57
CA HIS A 76 6.10 -22.46 -4.86
C HIS A 76 5.18 -23.61 -4.42
N ARG A 77 4.53 -23.50 -3.26
CA ARG A 77 3.49 -24.45 -2.79
C ARG A 77 2.27 -24.50 -3.72
N MET A 78 2.10 -23.51 -4.58
CA MET A 78 1.07 -23.44 -5.61
C MET A 78 1.57 -23.92 -6.98
N ASP A 79 2.68 -24.68 -6.99
CA ASP A 79 3.34 -25.21 -8.20
C ASP A 79 3.75 -24.11 -9.20
N ASP A 80 3.96 -22.88 -8.70
CA ASP A 80 4.17 -21.68 -9.52
C ASP A 80 3.09 -21.50 -10.61
N SER A 81 1.86 -21.97 -10.37
CA SER A 81 0.66 -21.68 -11.18
C SER A 81 -0.51 -21.30 -10.26
N PRO A 82 -0.46 -20.09 -9.68
CA PRO A 82 -1.39 -19.68 -8.63
C PRO A 82 -2.86 -19.75 -9.03
N LEU A 83 -3.21 -19.42 -10.27
CA LEU A 83 -4.58 -19.50 -10.77
C LEU A 83 -5.07 -20.94 -10.87
N ALA A 84 -4.27 -21.85 -11.45
CA ALA A 84 -4.64 -23.25 -11.59
C ALA A 84 -4.77 -23.92 -10.22
N TYR A 85 -3.85 -23.62 -9.32
CA TYR A 85 -3.90 -24.07 -7.93
C TYR A 85 -5.19 -23.59 -7.25
N VAL A 86 -5.51 -22.30 -7.32
CA VAL A 86 -6.72 -21.72 -6.70
C VAL A 86 -8.00 -22.29 -7.30
N ARG A 87 -8.09 -22.46 -8.63
CA ARG A 87 -9.27 -23.04 -9.28
C ARG A 87 -9.54 -24.48 -8.83
N SER A 88 -8.49 -25.25 -8.58
CA SER A 88 -8.58 -26.62 -8.06
C SER A 88 -8.50 -26.71 -6.54
N PHE A 89 -8.50 -25.57 -5.82
CA PHE A 89 -8.25 -25.54 -4.39
C PHE A 89 -9.44 -26.08 -3.61
N ASP A 90 -9.24 -27.22 -2.95
CA ASP A 90 -10.18 -27.82 -2.03
C ASP A 90 -9.63 -27.73 -0.59
N PRO A 91 -10.31 -27.02 0.33
CA PRO A 91 -9.84 -26.80 1.70
C PRO A 91 -9.54 -28.07 2.50
N GLU A 92 -10.20 -29.20 2.22
CA GLU A 92 -9.99 -30.45 2.94
C GLU A 92 -8.86 -31.26 2.30
N ARG A 93 -8.91 -31.46 0.99
CA ARG A 93 -7.95 -32.29 0.24
C ARG A 93 -6.55 -31.69 0.19
N ARG A 94 -6.44 -30.36 0.15
CA ARG A 94 -5.16 -29.62 0.07
C ARG A 94 -4.72 -29.04 1.41
N ARG A 95 -5.18 -29.62 2.52
CA ARG A 95 -4.77 -29.21 3.87
C ARG A 95 -3.25 -29.40 4.07
N GLY A 96 -2.70 -30.49 3.55
CA GLY A 96 -1.29 -30.87 3.72
C GLY A 96 -0.31 -29.87 3.11
N ASP A 97 -0.63 -29.30 1.94
CA ASP A 97 0.20 -28.39 1.15
C ASP A 97 0.72 -27.18 1.96
N TRP A 98 -0.05 -26.73 2.95
CA TRP A 98 0.23 -25.53 3.75
C TRP A 98 0.82 -25.83 5.13
N THR A 99 1.11 -27.10 5.43
CA THR A 99 1.61 -27.51 6.74
C THR A 99 2.87 -26.70 7.09
N GLY A 100 2.84 -26.09 8.28
CA GLY A 100 3.97 -25.32 8.81
C GLY A 100 4.14 -23.92 8.22
N PHE A 101 3.26 -23.49 7.31
CA PHE A 101 3.29 -22.11 6.81
C PHE A 101 2.87 -21.15 7.93
N CYS A 102 3.70 -20.14 8.19
CA CYS A 102 3.41 -19.09 9.14
C CYS A 102 4.07 -17.79 8.70
N HIS A 103 3.29 -16.72 8.57
CA HIS A 103 3.79 -15.38 8.31
C HIS A 103 3.38 -14.42 9.44
N ARG A 104 4.24 -14.33 10.45
CA ARG A 104 4.10 -13.47 11.63
C ARG A 104 2.83 -13.74 12.44
N PHE A 105 1.74 -13.06 12.11
CA PHE A 105 0.44 -13.16 12.78
C PHE A 105 -0.55 -14.08 12.04
N ASN A 106 -0.17 -14.53 10.85
CA ASN A 106 -1.03 -15.34 9.99
C ASN A 106 -0.48 -16.74 9.81
N ASP A 107 -1.34 -17.74 10.01
CA ASP A 107 -0.99 -19.16 9.91
C ASP A 107 -1.49 -19.80 8.62
N GLU A 108 -1.18 -21.08 8.43
CA GLU A 108 -1.67 -21.91 7.32
C GLU A 108 -3.19 -21.85 7.12
N ARG A 109 -4.01 -21.70 8.17
CA ARG A 109 -5.47 -21.67 8.03
C ARG A 109 -5.96 -20.34 7.50
N ASP A 110 -5.30 -19.24 7.89
CA ASP A 110 -5.61 -17.92 7.34
C ASP A 110 -5.33 -17.87 5.83
N LEU A 111 -4.21 -18.44 5.39
CA LEU A 111 -3.84 -18.49 3.98
C LEU A 111 -4.77 -19.42 3.19
N ARG A 112 -5.07 -20.62 3.70
CA ARG A 112 -6.06 -21.51 3.07
C ARG A 112 -7.43 -20.85 2.96
N PHE A 113 -7.85 -20.03 3.94
CA PHE A 113 -9.08 -19.25 3.82
C PHE A 113 -9.00 -18.19 2.74
N LEU A 114 -7.88 -17.46 2.64
CA LEU A 114 -7.68 -16.48 1.57
C LEU A 114 -7.79 -17.15 0.19
N LEU A 115 -7.14 -18.30 -0.02
CA LEU A 115 -7.21 -19.03 -1.29
C LEU A 115 -8.62 -19.54 -1.61
N TRP A 116 -9.32 -20.07 -0.60
CA TRP A 116 -10.72 -20.46 -0.72
C TRP A 116 -11.62 -19.27 -1.12
N ALA A 117 -11.43 -18.12 -0.47
CA ALA A 117 -12.17 -16.91 -0.76
C ALA A 117 -11.89 -16.36 -2.16
N ILE A 118 -10.62 -16.39 -2.60
CA ILE A 118 -10.23 -16.00 -3.96
C ILE A 118 -10.89 -16.94 -4.98
N ARG A 119 -10.86 -18.26 -4.76
CA ARG A 119 -11.55 -19.23 -5.62
C ARG A 119 -13.03 -18.88 -5.77
N CYS A 120 -13.75 -18.70 -4.67
CA CYS A 120 -15.16 -18.34 -4.71
C CYS A 120 -15.41 -17.00 -5.40
N ALA A 121 -14.51 -16.02 -5.25
CA ALA A 121 -14.61 -14.75 -5.97
C ALA A 121 -14.43 -14.93 -7.47
N LEU A 122 -13.44 -15.70 -7.91
CA LEU A 122 -13.18 -16.00 -9.32
C LEU A 122 -14.33 -16.78 -9.96
N GLU A 123 -14.92 -17.76 -9.25
CA GLU A 123 -16.07 -18.53 -9.74
C GLU A 123 -17.32 -17.65 -9.92
N ARG A 124 -17.54 -16.67 -9.02
CA ARG A 124 -18.72 -15.78 -9.07
C ARG A 124 -18.57 -14.60 -10.02
N HIS A 125 -17.38 -14.01 -10.11
CA HIS A 125 -17.15 -12.73 -10.80
C HIS A 125 -16.19 -12.83 -12.00
N GLY A 126 -15.57 -13.99 -12.22
CA GLY A 126 -14.65 -14.26 -13.32
C GLY A 126 -13.22 -13.75 -13.15
N SER A 127 -13.04 -12.63 -12.43
CA SER A 127 -11.74 -12.02 -12.10
C SER A 127 -11.84 -11.17 -10.82
N LEU A 128 -10.70 -10.84 -10.22
CA LEU A 128 -10.64 -9.86 -9.13
C LEU A 128 -10.85 -8.43 -9.66
N GLU A 129 -10.44 -8.13 -10.90
CA GLU A 129 -10.76 -6.87 -11.57
C GLU A 129 -12.26 -6.61 -11.56
N SER A 130 -13.07 -7.61 -11.96
CA SER A 130 -14.52 -7.48 -12.02
C SER A 130 -15.11 -7.06 -10.68
N VAL A 131 -14.65 -7.67 -9.59
CA VAL A 131 -15.14 -7.33 -8.24
C VAL A 131 -14.86 -5.87 -7.89
N VAL A 132 -13.70 -5.35 -8.24
CA VAL A 132 -13.34 -3.95 -7.96
C VAL A 132 -14.06 -3.00 -8.92
N ALA A 133 -14.04 -3.30 -10.23
CA ALA A 133 -14.56 -2.42 -11.26
C ALA A 133 -16.09 -2.34 -11.29
N ASP A 134 -16.80 -3.41 -10.93
CA ASP A 134 -18.27 -3.41 -10.86
C ASP A 134 -18.80 -2.57 -9.69
N ALA A 135 -17.94 -2.28 -8.71
CA ALA A 135 -18.27 -1.49 -7.52
C ALA A 135 -17.75 -0.04 -7.58
N VAL A 136 -17.16 0.37 -8.70
CA VAL A 136 -16.66 1.74 -8.93
C VAL A 136 -17.43 2.35 -10.11
N GLY A 137 -18.18 3.41 -9.84
CA GLY A 137 -18.89 4.18 -10.86
C GLY A 137 -17.93 5.00 -11.74
N PRO A 138 -18.37 5.44 -12.93
CA PRO A 138 -17.56 6.27 -13.81
C PRO A 138 -17.16 7.62 -13.17
N ASP A 139 -17.98 8.13 -12.26
CA ASP A 139 -17.77 9.41 -11.57
C ASP A 139 -17.12 9.25 -10.18
N ASP A 140 -16.83 8.03 -9.75
CA ASP A 140 -16.20 7.81 -8.45
C ASP A 140 -14.76 8.37 -8.45
N PRO A 141 -14.40 9.18 -7.45
CA PRO A 141 -13.12 9.88 -7.43
C PRO A 141 -11.93 8.97 -7.08
N ASP A 142 -12.20 7.76 -6.58
CA ASP A 142 -11.21 6.79 -6.19
C ASP A 142 -11.71 5.33 -6.14
N LEU A 143 -10.78 4.38 -6.03
CA LEU A 143 -11.07 2.94 -5.95
C LEU A 143 -11.46 2.44 -4.56
N ALA A 144 -11.63 3.29 -3.54
CA ALA A 144 -11.95 2.79 -2.20
C ALA A 144 -13.28 1.99 -2.12
N PRO A 145 -14.35 2.34 -2.87
CA PRO A 145 -15.54 1.50 -2.97
C PRO A 145 -15.23 0.11 -3.53
N GLY A 146 -14.49 0.02 -4.63
CA GLY A 146 -14.09 -1.25 -5.24
C GLY A 146 -13.20 -2.12 -4.35
N VAL A 147 -12.23 -1.51 -3.65
CA VAL A 147 -11.40 -2.24 -2.66
C VAL A 147 -12.26 -2.72 -1.48
N SER A 148 -13.25 -1.94 -1.06
CA SER A 148 -14.18 -2.36 -0.01
C SER A 148 -15.03 -3.55 -0.47
N ALA A 149 -15.52 -3.53 -1.71
CA ALA A 149 -16.28 -4.62 -2.31
C ALA A 149 -15.44 -5.91 -2.47
N LEU A 150 -14.17 -5.79 -2.86
CA LEU A 150 -13.24 -6.92 -2.90
C LEU A 150 -13.09 -7.56 -1.51
N VAL A 151 -12.79 -6.75 -0.49
CA VAL A 151 -12.62 -7.23 0.88
C VAL A 151 -13.90 -7.86 1.40
N GLU A 152 -15.05 -7.23 1.17
CA GLU A 152 -16.34 -7.74 1.58
C GLU A 152 -16.68 -9.07 0.90
N THR A 153 -16.45 -9.18 -0.41
CA THR A 153 -16.62 -10.41 -1.19
C THR A 153 -15.78 -11.55 -0.62
N LEU A 154 -14.52 -11.29 -0.27
CA LEU A 154 -13.63 -12.29 0.31
C LEU A 154 -14.07 -12.69 1.73
N LEU A 155 -14.35 -11.71 2.59
CA LEU A 155 -14.73 -11.95 4.00
C LEU A 155 -16.14 -12.53 4.18
N LYS A 156 -17.04 -12.39 3.20
CA LYS A 156 -18.36 -13.06 3.19
C LYS A 156 -18.31 -14.53 2.80
N THR A 157 -17.15 -15.03 2.34
CA THR A 157 -16.99 -16.44 1.98
C THR A 157 -17.20 -17.33 3.21
N ASP A 158 -17.93 -18.43 3.03
CA ASP A 158 -18.21 -19.39 4.10
C ASP A 158 -16.90 -19.95 4.68
N PRO A 159 -16.62 -19.73 5.99
CA PRO A 159 -15.40 -20.22 6.62
C PRO A 159 -15.42 -21.70 6.97
N ARG A 160 -16.59 -22.36 6.96
CA ARG A 160 -16.75 -23.74 7.46
C ARG A 160 -15.83 -24.75 6.76
N PRO A 161 -15.61 -24.71 5.43
CA PRO A 161 -14.69 -25.64 4.76
C PRO A 161 -13.24 -25.56 5.27
N VAL A 162 -12.80 -24.41 5.78
CA VAL A 162 -11.42 -24.22 6.23
C VAL A 162 -11.27 -24.39 7.74
N PHE A 163 -12.25 -23.88 8.51
CA PHE A 163 -12.17 -23.79 9.97
C PHE A 163 -13.10 -24.76 10.73
N GLY A 164 -13.97 -25.51 10.05
CA GLY A 164 -14.86 -26.50 10.64
C GLY A 164 -16.26 -25.98 11.03
N GLY A 165 -17.21 -26.92 11.07
CA GLY A 165 -18.67 -26.73 10.89
C GLY A 165 -19.48 -25.93 11.92
N ARG A 166 -18.86 -25.37 12.98
CA ARG A 166 -19.58 -24.51 13.94
C ARG A 166 -19.14 -23.05 13.93
N ARG A 167 -18.02 -22.72 13.30
CA ARG A 167 -17.48 -21.37 13.29
C ARG A 167 -18.21 -20.52 12.24
N ARG A 168 -19.04 -19.58 12.71
CA ARG A 168 -19.73 -18.60 11.85
C ARG A 168 -18.92 -17.32 11.63
N SER A 169 -17.95 -17.04 12.50
CA SER A 169 -17.17 -15.81 12.46
C SER A 169 -15.71 -16.05 12.07
N LEU A 170 -15.16 -15.18 11.24
CA LEU A 170 -13.74 -15.23 10.86
C LEU A 170 -12.83 -14.91 12.05
N PRO A 171 -11.62 -15.48 12.11
CA PRO A 171 -10.58 -15.04 13.05
C PRO A 171 -10.21 -13.56 12.86
N GLY A 172 -9.63 -12.95 13.90
CA GLY A 172 -9.04 -11.61 13.80
C GLY A 172 -7.86 -11.56 12.82
N SER A 173 -7.08 -12.64 12.76
CA SER A 173 -5.94 -12.83 11.85
C SER A 173 -6.34 -12.76 10.37
N VAL A 174 -7.45 -13.38 9.96
CA VAL A 174 -8.00 -13.23 8.59
C VAL A 174 -8.36 -11.78 8.30
N ARG A 175 -9.02 -11.08 9.24
CA ARG A 175 -9.36 -9.66 9.06
C ARG A 175 -8.12 -8.76 9.04
N PHE A 176 -7.02 -9.19 9.63
CA PHE A 176 -5.74 -8.51 9.52
C PHE A 176 -5.17 -8.61 8.11
N LEU A 177 -5.31 -9.74 7.40
CA LEU A 177 -4.88 -9.85 5.99
C LEU A 177 -5.68 -8.92 5.07
N LEU A 178 -6.97 -8.74 5.36
CA LEU A 178 -7.92 -8.03 4.51
C LEU A 178 -8.50 -6.79 5.23
N PRO A 179 -7.70 -5.72 5.43
CA PRO A 179 -8.20 -4.46 5.97
C PRO A 179 -9.19 -3.84 4.97
N SER A 180 -10.24 -3.16 5.47
CA SER A 180 -11.29 -2.57 4.62
C SER A 180 -11.28 -1.04 4.67
N PRO A 181 -11.33 -0.34 3.52
CA PRO A 181 -11.48 1.11 3.47
C PRO A 181 -12.78 1.59 4.10
N ALA A 182 -13.88 0.84 3.95
CA ALA A 182 -15.17 1.10 4.59
C ALA A 182 -15.09 1.16 6.13
N ARG A 183 -14.04 0.59 6.74
CA ARG A 183 -13.76 0.67 8.18
C ARG A 183 -12.75 1.76 8.55
N GLY A 184 -12.44 2.67 7.62
CA GLY A 184 -11.53 3.81 7.80
C GLY A 184 -10.05 3.47 7.71
N SER A 185 -9.66 2.21 7.46
CA SER A 185 -8.24 1.84 7.35
C SER A 185 -7.60 2.49 6.12
N ALA A 186 -6.35 2.96 6.24
CA ALA A 186 -5.55 3.45 5.11
C ALA A 186 -5.29 2.37 4.03
N CYS A 187 -5.52 1.09 4.33
CA CYS A 187 -5.48 -0.03 3.37
C CYS A 187 -4.25 -0.08 2.46
N LYS A 188 -3.09 0.42 2.94
CA LYS A 188 -1.83 0.50 2.21
C LYS A 188 -1.58 -0.68 1.27
N ARG A 189 -1.65 -1.91 1.81
CA ARG A 189 -1.40 -3.15 1.07
C ARG A 189 -2.34 -3.36 -0.11
N LEU A 190 -3.63 -3.06 0.06
CA LEU A 190 -4.62 -3.23 -1.01
C LEU A 190 -4.57 -2.09 -2.03
N PHE A 191 -4.27 -0.85 -1.62
CA PHE A 191 -4.01 0.22 -2.59
C PHE A 191 -2.72 0.00 -3.37
N MET A 192 -1.69 -0.56 -2.74
CA MET A 192 -0.49 -1.03 -3.42
C MET A 192 -0.80 -2.14 -4.43
N PHE A 193 -1.63 -3.12 -4.05
CA PHE A 193 -2.14 -4.13 -5.00
C PHE A 193 -2.85 -3.49 -6.19
N CYS A 194 -3.80 -2.58 -5.96
CA CYS A 194 -4.51 -1.90 -7.04
C CYS A 194 -3.54 -1.09 -7.93
N ARG A 195 -2.54 -0.43 -7.35
CA ARG A 195 -1.51 0.28 -8.12
C ARG A 195 -0.79 -0.67 -9.07
N TRP A 196 -0.33 -1.82 -8.56
CA TRP A 196 0.32 -2.85 -9.38
C TRP A 196 -0.58 -3.31 -10.53
N MET A 197 -1.87 -3.50 -10.28
CA MET A 197 -2.79 -4.03 -11.30
C MET A 197 -3.20 -2.97 -12.35
N VAL A 198 -3.34 -1.70 -11.96
CA VAL A 198 -3.91 -0.63 -12.81
C VAL A 198 -2.85 0.17 -13.57
N ARG A 199 -1.74 0.55 -12.92
CA ARG A 199 -0.68 1.35 -13.58
C ARG A 199 0.05 0.51 -14.60
N ARG A 200 0.22 1.06 -15.80
CA ARG A 200 0.92 0.39 -16.90
C ARG A 200 2.43 0.59 -16.76
N PRO A 201 3.25 -0.44 -17.02
CA PRO A 201 4.69 -0.28 -17.03
C PRO A 201 5.12 0.70 -18.13
N GLU A 202 5.98 1.64 -17.79
CA GLU A 202 6.70 2.52 -18.70
C GLU A 202 8.08 1.95 -19.05
N ALA A 203 8.83 2.63 -19.93
CA ALA A 203 10.16 2.19 -20.33
C ALA A 203 11.14 2.16 -19.14
N PHE A 204 11.04 3.15 -18.24
CA PHE A 204 11.91 3.35 -17.07
C PHE A 204 11.27 2.90 -15.75
N ASP A 205 9.95 3.01 -15.59
CA ASP A 205 9.18 2.48 -14.45
C ASP A 205 8.44 1.20 -14.85
N ARG A 206 9.06 0.04 -14.60
CA ARG A 206 8.47 -1.29 -14.89
C ARG A 206 7.93 -1.97 -13.64
N VAL A 207 7.68 -1.20 -12.58
CA VAL A 207 7.33 -1.82 -11.31
C VAL A 207 5.93 -2.42 -11.35
N ASP A 208 4.97 -1.63 -11.81
CA ASP A 208 3.58 -2.05 -11.92
C ASP A 208 3.34 -2.94 -13.15
N LEU A 209 2.27 -3.73 -13.10
CA LEU A 209 1.99 -4.84 -14.02
C LEU A 209 0.93 -4.45 -15.07
N GLY A 210 -0.04 -3.60 -14.70
CA GLY A 210 -0.98 -3.00 -15.63
C GLY A 210 -1.93 -3.97 -16.33
N VAL A 211 -2.33 -5.04 -15.62
CA VAL A 211 -3.22 -6.09 -16.15
C VAL A 211 -4.70 -5.69 -16.16
N TRP A 212 -5.12 -4.77 -15.29
CA TRP A 212 -6.50 -4.27 -15.25
C TRP A 212 -6.70 -3.19 -16.33
N ARG A 213 -7.83 -3.28 -17.05
CA ARG A 213 -8.17 -2.46 -18.22
C ARG A 213 -9.42 -1.60 -18.03
N ARG A 214 -10.27 -1.92 -17.05
CA ARG A 214 -11.53 -1.23 -16.76
C ARG A 214 -11.36 -0.04 -15.80
N LEU A 215 -10.20 0.09 -15.18
CA LEU A 215 -9.89 1.09 -14.16
C LEU A 215 -8.75 1.99 -14.62
N SER A 216 -8.71 3.22 -14.12
CA SER A 216 -7.72 4.23 -14.53
C SER A 216 -6.74 4.58 -13.40
N PRO A 217 -5.47 4.92 -13.70
CA PRO A 217 -4.51 5.36 -12.68
C PRO A 217 -4.97 6.60 -11.89
N GLY A 218 -5.77 7.49 -12.51
CA GLY A 218 -6.34 8.68 -11.86
C GLY A 218 -7.26 8.40 -10.66
N GLN A 219 -7.79 7.18 -10.58
CA GLN A 219 -8.65 6.70 -9.49
C GLN A 219 -7.85 6.04 -8.34
N LEU A 220 -6.54 5.81 -8.52
CA LEU A 220 -5.73 5.18 -7.49
C LEU A 220 -5.54 6.10 -6.28
N LEU A 221 -5.43 5.50 -5.10
CA LEU A 221 -5.08 6.18 -3.86
C LEU A 221 -3.66 5.84 -3.46
N LEU A 222 -2.95 6.83 -2.90
CA LEU A 222 -1.59 6.68 -2.39
C LEU A 222 -1.52 5.53 -1.36
N PRO A 223 -0.67 4.51 -1.57
CA PRO A 223 -0.44 3.45 -0.60
C PRO A 223 0.23 3.97 0.69
N LEU A 224 -0.58 4.43 1.64
CA LEU A 224 -0.10 5.21 2.77
C LEU A 224 0.36 4.36 3.96
N ASP A 225 1.63 4.47 4.35
CA ASP A 225 2.16 3.94 5.61
C ASP A 225 2.62 5.04 6.57
N THR A 226 3.14 4.65 7.74
CA THR A 226 3.56 5.60 8.77
C THR A 226 4.78 6.44 8.38
N HIS A 227 5.65 5.95 7.49
CA HIS A 227 6.81 6.69 6.98
C HIS A 227 6.37 7.73 5.97
N ILE A 228 5.54 7.32 4.99
CA ILE A 228 4.95 8.23 4.01
C ILE A 228 4.08 9.26 4.72
N ALA A 229 3.22 8.85 5.67
CA ALA A 229 2.38 9.76 6.47
C ALA A 229 3.17 10.81 7.25
N ARG A 230 4.40 10.50 7.69
CA ARG A 230 5.30 11.50 8.29
C ARG A 230 5.83 12.46 7.25
N LEU A 231 6.30 11.94 6.11
CA LEU A 231 6.84 12.75 5.03
C LEU A 231 5.81 13.70 4.43
N ILE A 232 4.63 13.22 4.04
CA ILE A 232 3.59 14.03 3.40
C ILE A 232 3.12 15.20 4.28
N ARG A 233 3.17 15.03 5.62
CA ARG A 233 2.90 16.12 6.57
C ARG A 233 3.99 17.19 6.53
N HIS A 234 5.25 16.79 6.37
CA HIS A 234 6.36 17.73 6.24
C HIS A 234 6.31 18.47 4.90
N LEU A 235 5.87 17.81 3.83
CA LEU A 235 5.73 18.40 2.50
C LEU A 235 4.43 19.19 2.31
N GLY A 236 3.55 19.20 3.32
CA GLY A 236 2.28 19.90 3.28
C GLY A 236 1.26 19.35 2.29
N LEU A 237 1.40 18.08 1.92
CA LEU A 237 0.41 17.33 1.15
C LEU A 237 -0.83 16.96 1.98
N VAL A 238 -0.75 17.14 3.30
CA VAL A 238 -1.89 17.10 4.22
C VAL A 238 -1.78 18.27 5.20
N GLU A 239 -2.90 18.82 5.64
CA GLU A 239 -2.91 20.04 6.44
C GLU A 239 -2.61 19.76 7.91
N SER A 240 -3.52 19.07 8.59
CA SER A 240 -3.50 18.91 10.06
C SER A 240 -3.73 17.48 10.54
N ARG A 241 -4.12 16.57 9.63
CA ARG A 241 -4.48 15.19 9.98
C ARG A 241 -3.28 14.43 10.56
N ARG A 242 -3.54 13.67 11.63
CA ARG A 242 -2.52 12.86 12.33
C ARG A 242 -2.74 11.36 12.19
N THR A 243 -3.98 10.94 12.06
CA THR A 243 -4.36 9.53 11.92
C THR A 243 -4.04 9.04 10.53
N VAL A 244 -3.35 7.90 10.44
CA VAL A 244 -3.05 7.23 9.17
C VAL A 244 -4.27 6.40 8.76
N ASP A 245 -5.24 7.06 8.14
CA ASP A 245 -6.54 6.52 7.74
C ASP A 245 -6.82 6.73 6.24
N LEU A 246 -7.96 6.21 5.76
CA LEU A 246 -8.40 6.40 4.39
C LEU A 246 -8.53 7.89 4.02
N ALA A 247 -8.97 8.72 4.96
CA ALA A 247 -9.16 10.14 4.71
C ALA A 247 -7.82 10.86 4.52
N MET A 248 -6.76 10.46 5.22
CA MET A 248 -5.39 10.94 4.96
C MET A 248 -4.90 10.54 3.57
N ALA A 249 -5.16 9.29 3.16
CA ALA A 249 -4.78 8.82 1.82
C ALA A 249 -5.49 9.61 0.72
N ARG A 250 -6.79 9.88 0.89
CA ARG A 250 -7.59 10.73 -0.02
C ARG A 250 -7.09 12.17 -0.08
N GLU A 251 -6.85 12.78 1.07
CA GLU A 251 -6.35 14.16 1.18
C GLU A 251 -4.99 14.30 0.47
N ALA A 252 -4.05 13.40 0.75
CA ALA A 252 -2.74 13.38 0.11
C ALA A 252 -2.84 13.15 -1.41
N THR A 253 -3.69 12.19 -1.84
CA THR A 253 -3.88 11.89 -3.26
C THR A 253 -4.53 13.06 -3.99
N ALA A 254 -5.48 13.76 -3.38
CA ALA A 254 -6.10 14.95 -3.97
C ALA A 254 -5.05 16.06 -4.24
N ARG A 255 -4.10 16.27 -3.31
CA ARG A 255 -2.99 17.21 -3.54
C ARG A 255 -2.05 16.74 -4.65
N LEU A 256 -1.74 15.44 -4.73
CA LEU A 256 -0.92 14.89 -5.82
C LEU A 256 -1.64 14.96 -7.18
N ARG A 257 -2.98 14.91 -7.19
CA ARG A 257 -3.81 15.05 -8.39
C ARG A 257 -3.72 16.44 -9.02
N GLU A 258 -3.43 17.47 -8.23
CA GLU A 258 -3.11 18.81 -8.76
C GLU A 258 -1.80 18.80 -9.55
N PHE A 259 -0.89 17.87 -9.27
CA PHE A 259 0.38 17.75 -9.99
C PHE A 259 0.22 16.93 -11.26
N ASP A 260 -0.46 15.79 -11.17
CA ASP A 260 -0.81 14.94 -12.30
C ASP A 260 -2.21 14.32 -12.09
N PRO A 261 -3.23 14.76 -12.84
CA PRO A 261 -4.59 14.22 -12.70
C PRO A 261 -4.77 12.83 -13.31
N LEU A 262 -3.89 12.43 -14.22
CA LEU A 262 -3.98 11.15 -14.92
C LEU A 262 -3.31 10.02 -14.13
N ASP A 263 -2.25 10.34 -13.38
CA ASP A 263 -1.55 9.39 -12.50
C ASP A 263 -1.01 10.08 -11.23
N PRO A 264 -1.88 10.38 -10.25
CA PRO A 264 -1.46 11.05 -9.02
C PRO A 264 -0.54 10.19 -8.14
N VAL A 265 -0.56 8.86 -8.31
CA VAL A 265 0.19 7.94 -7.44
C VAL A 265 1.56 7.57 -7.98
N LYS A 266 1.94 7.98 -9.21
CA LYS A 266 3.30 7.78 -9.74
C LYS A 266 4.42 8.30 -8.83
N TYR A 267 4.11 9.27 -7.98
CA TYR A 267 5.05 9.84 -7.02
C TYR A 267 5.28 8.98 -5.77
N ASP A 268 4.58 7.87 -5.63
CA ASP A 268 4.62 7.09 -4.40
C ASP A 268 5.99 6.46 -4.14
N PHE A 269 6.73 6.02 -5.16
CA PHE A 269 8.09 5.53 -5.04
C PHE A 269 9.03 6.64 -4.59
N ALA A 270 8.90 7.83 -5.18
CA ALA A 270 9.68 9.00 -4.77
C ALA A 270 9.42 9.35 -3.29
N LEU A 271 8.15 9.36 -2.86
CA LEU A 271 7.76 9.62 -1.48
C LEU A 271 8.22 8.52 -0.52
N ALA A 272 8.04 7.25 -0.90
CA ALA A 272 8.45 6.09 -0.13
C ALA A 272 9.97 6.10 0.08
N HIS A 273 10.76 6.43 -0.94
CA HIS A 273 12.22 6.47 -0.83
C HIS A 273 12.73 7.56 0.10
N LEU A 274 12.16 8.76 0.02
CA LEU A 274 12.52 9.84 0.94
C LEU A 274 12.19 9.48 2.40
N GLY A 275 11.08 8.77 2.62
CA GLY A 275 10.64 8.36 3.96
C GLY A 275 11.28 7.08 4.52
N ILE A 276 11.63 6.11 3.65
CA ILE A 276 12.11 4.77 4.04
C ILE A 276 13.63 4.68 3.96
N SER A 277 14.28 5.33 3.00
CA SER A 277 15.74 5.26 2.83
C SER A 277 16.52 6.05 3.88
N SER A 278 15.85 6.43 4.98
CA SER A 278 16.41 7.22 6.09
C SER A 278 17.00 8.57 5.68
N LEU A 279 16.70 9.01 4.45
CA LEU A 279 17.06 10.31 3.90
C LEU A 279 16.26 11.45 4.56
N CYS A 280 15.16 11.14 5.22
CA CYS A 280 14.46 12.06 6.11
C CYS A 280 14.45 11.50 7.54
N ARG A 281 15.07 12.21 8.50
CA ARG A 281 15.04 11.85 9.93
C ARG A 281 13.77 12.30 10.64
N HIS A 282 12.82 12.89 9.91
CA HIS A 282 11.59 13.51 10.42
C HIS A 282 11.81 14.56 11.52
N ARG A 283 13.01 15.15 11.54
CA ARG A 283 13.45 16.26 12.38
C ARG A 283 14.49 17.06 11.61
N LEU A 284 14.66 18.32 11.98
CA LEU A 284 15.72 19.14 11.42
C LEU A 284 17.09 18.50 11.73
N ASP A 285 17.89 18.29 10.71
CA ASP A 285 19.23 17.72 10.79
C ASP A 285 20.07 18.35 9.67
N ASP A 286 21.02 19.21 10.01
CA ASP A 286 21.73 20.05 9.02
C ASP A 286 22.45 19.22 7.95
N ARG A 287 23.00 18.07 8.34
CA ARG A 287 23.70 17.16 7.42
C ARG A 287 22.78 16.55 6.38
N THR A 288 21.56 16.19 6.81
CA THR A 288 20.58 15.50 5.98
C THR A 288 19.70 16.49 5.22
N CYS A 289 19.14 17.49 5.92
CA CYS A 289 18.24 18.50 5.35
C CYS A 289 18.94 19.43 4.36
N GLY A 290 20.21 19.79 4.60
CA GLY A 290 20.99 20.63 3.67
C GLY A 290 21.23 19.99 2.30
N ARG A 291 21.09 18.67 2.19
CA ARG A 291 21.28 17.90 0.94
C ARG A 291 19.96 17.36 0.36
N CYS A 292 18.84 17.59 1.03
CA CYS A 292 17.55 17.01 0.68
C CYS A 292 16.90 17.67 -0.55
N GLY A 293 17.22 18.93 -0.85
CA GLY A 293 16.60 19.70 -1.95
C GLY A 293 15.16 20.18 -1.67
N LEU A 294 14.45 19.57 -0.72
CA LEU A 294 13.09 19.93 -0.30
C LEU A 294 13.02 21.00 0.81
N GLY A 295 14.15 21.56 1.23
CA GLY A 295 14.21 22.56 2.31
C GLY A 295 13.19 23.70 2.16
N PRO A 296 13.00 24.31 0.97
CA PRO A 296 12.06 25.42 0.79
C PRO A 296 10.57 25.05 0.92
N VAL A 297 10.21 23.77 0.75
CA VAL A 297 8.82 23.27 0.84
C VAL A 297 8.59 22.41 2.09
N CYS A 298 9.63 22.12 2.84
CA CYS A 298 9.57 21.29 4.04
C CYS A 298 9.18 22.15 5.25
N ARG A 299 7.98 21.90 5.79
CA ARG A 299 7.45 22.57 7.00
C ARG A 299 8.34 22.38 8.25
N VAL A 300 9.18 21.34 8.29
CA VAL A 300 10.15 21.13 9.38
C VAL A 300 11.39 22.00 9.21
N ALA A 301 11.88 22.15 7.98
CA ALA A 301 13.04 23.00 7.68
C ALA A 301 12.70 24.49 7.75
N ALA A 302 11.44 24.83 7.46
CA ALA A 302 10.93 26.19 7.54
C ALA A 302 10.44 26.60 8.94
N ALA A 303 10.34 25.66 9.89
CA ALA A 303 9.93 25.99 11.25
C ALA A 303 10.98 26.91 11.92
N PRO A 304 10.57 27.98 12.61
CA PRO A 304 11.51 28.78 13.39
C PRO A 304 12.22 27.90 14.42
N PRO A 305 13.51 28.19 14.75
CA PRO A 305 14.23 27.43 15.77
C PRO A 305 13.42 27.43 17.07
N PRO A 306 13.44 26.33 17.85
CA PRO A 306 12.75 26.31 19.12
C PRO A 306 13.23 27.50 19.95
N GLY A 307 12.28 28.34 20.39
CA GLY A 307 12.59 29.48 21.26
C GLY A 307 13.36 29.02 22.50
N PRO A 308 14.12 29.91 23.15
CA PRO A 308 14.90 29.56 24.33
C PRO A 308 14.00 28.86 25.35
N ALA A 309 14.48 27.74 25.90
CA ALA A 309 13.77 26.96 26.89
C ALA A 309 13.28 27.90 28.00
N ARG A 310 11.95 27.96 28.18
CA ARG A 310 11.34 28.79 29.21
C ARG A 310 11.93 28.34 30.56
N PRO A 311 12.60 29.22 31.33
CA PRO A 311 13.23 28.81 32.57
C PRO A 311 12.17 28.16 33.46
N LEU A 312 12.49 26.97 33.98
CA LEU A 312 11.67 26.26 34.94
C LEU A 312 11.32 27.23 36.06
N ARG A 313 10.03 27.56 36.20
CA ARG A 313 9.54 28.34 37.34
C ARG A 313 9.96 27.58 38.59
N ARG A 314 10.96 28.09 39.30
CA ARG A 314 11.30 27.62 40.65
C ARG A 314 10.03 27.74 41.47
N ARG A 315 9.50 26.61 41.94
CA ARG A 315 8.41 26.63 42.93
C ARG A 315 8.95 27.33 44.17
N SER A 316 8.38 28.48 44.50
CA SER A 316 8.62 29.15 45.77
C SER A 316 8.22 28.19 46.90
N PRO A 317 9.08 27.95 47.90
CA PRO A 317 8.68 27.20 49.08
C PRO A 317 7.87 28.14 49.98
N THR A 318 6.55 27.95 50.02
CA THR A 318 5.67 28.62 50.98
C THR A 318 4.83 27.59 51.73
N GLY A 319 4.82 27.74 53.05
CA GLY A 319 4.10 26.96 54.08
C GLY A 319 5.10 26.16 54.91
N ARG A 320 5.55 26.53 56.12
CA ARG A 320 4.81 26.97 57.33
C ARG A 320 3.59 26.13 57.61
#